data_AF-A0A6A4SF53-F1
#
_entry.id   AF-A0A6A4SF53-F1
#
_cell.length_a   1.000
_cell.length_b   1.000
_cell.length_c   1.000
_cell.angle_alpha   90.00
_cell.angle_beta   90.00
_cell.angle_gamma   90.00
#
_symmetry.space_group_name_H-M   'P 1'
#
loop_
_entity.id
_entity.type
_entity.pdbx_description
1 polymer ?
#
loop_
_entity_poly.entity_id
_entity_poly.type
_entity_poly.pdbx_seq_one_letter_code
_entity_poly.pdbx_strand_id
1 'polypeptide(L)'
;MSVLCDKQPDASSSFNPVKKKQQLHRQLITSILFVFLYPFVGQNPTQVGTALQVFYNLGSLRETISSVVGGYRTTIQDNITSALDIKGLTQPANPRGAPGRAVLPTPGNTAAFRAALWTNLEKLMDQICAACRQVQHLQKVLMKKRDPVTHVCFIDEISKVISNKLITSYRFFTSRISQPFRYTATFGHLKTVFQFSDICVKVLHFFIIFLLSELTASSFLKQAFDGEYPKLLRLYNELWRRLQQYSASLGSLTSSGGMDTSLDIMVPETDTQDLFTHGKQDYSPEKALKDSLQPYEAAYLSKSLSRLFDPINLVFPMGGRNPPSSDEMDSIIKTISSELNVALVDPDLSLAVAKNAAKTVQLFCVKSEQLGEASQVIGPLTEGQRRNVAVVNSLYRLQQAVSKGVQALMGSAVQPLLQSVSDSIEAIIITLHQEDFSGPLSSPDKPDVPCSLYMKELQGFISRVMADYFRHIQCSDFIYESTESIAQRAIELFLRHASLLRPLGEGGKMRLAADFAQMEMAVGPLCRRVSDLGKPYRMLRSFRPLLFQTSELIAASPAVGDLIPYSILLHFLFNRAPSELRGALEAYVQSVRARQGKEFAPIYPIMLQLLQRATSGPQEVRT
;
A
#
# COMPACT_ATOMS: atom_id res chain seq x y z
N MET A 1 -45.69 25.06 4.98
CA MET A 1 -46.31 26.40 5.02
C MET A 1 -46.25 26.93 3.61
N SER A 2 -47.23 26.60 2.77
CA SER A 2 -48.52 27.30 2.63
C SER A 2 -48.36 28.61 1.87
N VAL A 3 -49.22 28.73 0.85
CA VAL A 3 -49.50 29.89 -0.02
C VAL A 3 -48.83 29.79 -1.39
N LEU A 4 -49.60 29.26 -2.34
CA LEU A 4 -49.78 29.78 -3.69
C LEU A 4 -51.00 29.06 -4.29
N CYS A 5 -52.19 29.49 -3.85
CA CYS A 5 -53.43 29.34 -4.61
C CYS A 5 -53.75 30.72 -5.18
N ASP A 6 -54.37 30.69 -6.37
CA ASP A 6 -54.87 31.82 -7.15
C ASP A 6 -53.87 32.78 -7.76
N LYS A 7 -53.56 32.50 -9.04
CA LYS A 7 -53.95 33.39 -10.13
C LYS A 7 -53.96 32.62 -11.45
N GLN A 8 -55.15 32.43 -12.00
CA GLN A 8 -55.36 32.01 -13.37
C GLN A 8 -55.22 33.25 -14.26
N PRO A 9 -54.39 33.24 -15.32
CA PRO A 9 -54.56 34.16 -16.43
C PRO A 9 -55.05 33.43 -17.68
N ASP A 10 -55.79 34.21 -18.46
CA ASP A 10 -56.67 33.83 -19.55
C ASP A 10 -56.03 33.04 -20.70
N ALA A 11 -56.90 32.24 -21.30
CA ALA A 11 -56.63 31.44 -22.49
C ALA A 11 -56.58 32.30 -23.75
N SER A 12 -55.38 32.61 -24.25
CA SER A 12 -55.13 32.83 -25.69
C SER A 12 -53.64 32.97 -26.01
N SER A 13 -52.87 31.89 -25.86
CA SER A 13 -51.62 31.72 -26.62
C SER A 13 -51.54 30.28 -27.08
N SER A 14 -51.41 30.10 -28.40
CA SER A 14 -51.48 28.84 -29.12
C SER A 14 -50.94 27.63 -28.34
N PHE A 15 -51.87 26.72 -28.01
CA PHE A 15 -51.57 25.38 -27.51
C PHE A 15 -50.84 24.63 -28.64
N ASN A 16 -49.52 24.78 -28.72
CA ASN A 16 -48.73 24.03 -29.67
C ASN A 16 -48.36 22.68 -29.01
N PRO A 17 -49.05 21.57 -29.32
CA PRO A 17 -48.83 20.29 -28.66
C PRO A 17 -47.40 19.79 -28.83
N VAL A 18 -46.69 20.22 -29.89
CA VAL A 18 -45.28 19.91 -30.13
C VAL A 18 -44.37 20.59 -29.10
N LYS A 19 -44.60 21.89 -28.82
CA LYS A 19 -43.83 22.61 -27.78
C LYS A 19 -44.13 22.07 -26.38
N LYS A 20 -45.40 21.75 -26.09
CA LYS A 20 -45.79 21.15 -24.80
C LYS A 20 -45.21 19.75 -24.64
N LYS A 21 -45.19 18.92 -25.69
CA LYS A 21 -44.52 17.60 -25.71
C LYS A 21 -43.00 17.72 -25.56
N GLN A 22 -42.35 18.67 -26.22
CA GLN A 22 -40.92 18.96 -26.02
C GLN A 22 -40.61 19.47 -24.62
N GLN A 23 -41.48 20.29 -24.04
CA GLN A 23 -41.31 20.82 -22.69
C GLN A 23 -41.57 19.75 -21.61
N LEU A 24 -42.56 18.88 -21.83
CA LEU A 24 -42.78 17.69 -21.01
C LEU A 24 -41.60 16.72 -21.12
N HIS A 25 -41.08 16.49 -22.33
CA HIS A 25 -39.91 15.66 -22.57
C HIS A 25 -38.66 16.24 -21.88
N ARG A 26 -38.44 17.55 -21.97
CA ARG A 26 -37.37 18.25 -21.23
C ARG A 26 -37.57 18.14 -19.73
N GLN A 27 -38.76 18.41 -19.20
CA GLN A 27 -39.04 18.32 -17.75
C GLN A 27 -38.91 16.88 -17.25
N LEU A 28 -39.35 15.89 -18.03
CA LEU A 28 -39.19 14.48 -17.72
C LEU A 28 -37.69 14.10 -17.73
N ILE A 29 -36.93 14.52 -18.73
CA ILE A 29 -35.47 14.35 -18.77
C ILE A 29 -34.79 15.02 -17.57
N THR A 30 -35.15 16.26 -17.23
CA THR A 30 -34.56 16.98 -16.08
C THR A 30 -34.94 16.34 -14.75
N SER A 31 -36.17 15.84 -14.61
CA SER A 31 -36.65 15.15 -13.41
C SER A 31 -36.04 13.76 -13.27
N ILE A 32 -35.88 13.02 -14.37
CA ILE A 32 -35.16 11.73 -14.40
C ILE A 32 -33.66 11.97 -14.15
N LEU A 33 -33.06 13.02 -14.72
CA LEU A 33 -31.69 13.44 -14.37
C LEU A 33 -31.60 13.72 -12.87
N PHE A 34 -32.49 14.49 -12.27
CA PHE A 34 -32.43 14.82 -10.85
C PHE A 34 -32.67 13.59 -9.95
N VAL A 35 -33.61 12.71 -10.29
CA VAL A 35 -33.94 11.52 -9.48
C VAL A 35 -32.93 10.39 -9.67
N PHE A 36 -32.28 10.26 -10.83
CA PHE A 36 -31.32 9.18 -11.12
C PHE A 36 -29.85 9.59 -11.10
N LEU A 37 -29.50 10.89 -11.21
CA LEU A 37 -28.11 11.36 -11.04
C LEU A 37 -27.75 11.74 -9.62
N TYR A 38 -28.68 12.24 -8.82
CA TYR A 38 -28.40 12.55 -7.41
C TYR A 38 -28.05 11.30 -6.57
N PRO A 39 -28.61 10.10 -6.85
CA PRO A 39 -28.19 8.84 -6.23
C PRO A 39 -27.04 8.10 -6.94
N PHE A 40 -26.24 8.76 -7.80
CA PHE A 40 -24.93 8.17 -8.18
C PHE A 40 -24.03 7.94 -6.96
N VAL A 41 -24.38 8.52 -5.82
CA VAL A 41 -23.94 8.19 -4.47
C VAL A 41 -24.73 6.96 -3.96
N GLY A 42 -24.51 5.77 -4.53
CA GLY A 42 -25.21 4.57 -4.02
C GLY A 42 -25.35 3.35 -4.95
N GLN A 43 -24.25 2.85 -5.51
CA GLN A 43 -23.97 1.41 -5.71
C GLN A 43 -25.14 0.46 -6.10
N ASN A 44 -25.90 0.70 -7.18
CA ASN A 44 -26.68 -0.39 -7.79
C ASN A 44 -26.57 -0.42 -9.33
N PRO A 45 -25.75 -1.33 -9.91
CA PRO A 45 -25.52 -1.41 -11.35
C PRO A 45 -26.81 -1.70 -12.14
N THR A 46 -27.80 -2.33 -11.52
CA THR A 46 -29.10 -2.62 -12.12
C THR A 46 -29.92 -1.35 -12.34
N GLN A 47 -29.94 -0.44 -11.35
CA GLN A 47 -30.66 0.84 -11.46
C GLN A 47 -30.03 1.76 -12.52
N VAL A 48 -28.69 1.83 -12.55
CA VAL A 48 -27.95 2.57 -13.58
C VAL A 48 -28.25 1.99 -14.97
N GLY A 49 -28.27 0.67 -15.10
CA GLY A 49 -28.62 0.00 -16.36
C GLY A 49 -30.04 0.28 -16.82
N THR A 50 -31.02 0.33 -15.92
CA THR A 50 -32.41 0.67 -16.24
C THR A 50 -32.55 2.13 -16.65
N ALA A 51 -31.91 3.06 -15.93
CA ALA A 51 -31.93 4.48 -16.29
C ALA A 51 -31.33 4.73 -17.68
N LEU A 52 -30.18 4.11 -17.99
CA LEU A 52 -29.55 4.20 -19.31
C LEU A 52 -30.45 3.65 -20.42
N GLN A 53 -31.17 2.55 -20.17
CA GLN A 53 -32.14 1.99 -21.12
C GLN A 53 -33.30 2.97 -21.40
N VAL A 54 -33.82 3.63 -20.36
CA VAL A 54 -34.86 4.65 -20.51
C VAL A 54 -34.35 5.81 -21.37
N PHE A 55 -33.15 6.31 -21.12
CA PHE A 55 -32.56 7.38 -21.93
C PHE A 55 -32.26 6.97 -23.37
N TYR A 56 -31.90 5.71 -23.61
CA TYR A 56 -31.74 5.15 -24.95
C TYR A 56 -33.07 5.15 -25.71
N ASN A 57 -34.13 4.64 -25.08
CA ASN A 57 -35.46 4.59 -25.68
C ASN A 57 -36.06 5.99 -25.94
N LEU A 58 -35.61 7.01 -25.19
CA LEU A 58 -35.96 8.41 -25.40
C LEU A 58 -35.06 9.14 -26.42
N GLY A 59 -34.07 8.45 -27.00
CA GLY A 59 -33.12 9.01 -27.96
C GLY A 59 -32.19 10.08 -27.37
N SER A 60 -32.09 10.19 -26.04
CA SER A 60 -31.35 11.23 -25.33
C SER A 60 -30.11 10.71 -24.59
N LEU A 61 -29.70 9.48 -24.86
CA LEU A 61 -28.59 8.80 -24.18
C LEU A 61 -27.27 9.57 -24.36
N ARG A 62 -27.02 10.07 -25.57
CA ARG A 62 -25.78 10.78 -25.93
C ARG A 62 -25.64 12.10 -25.18
N GLU A 63 -26.68 12.93 -25.17
CA GLU A 63 -26.67 14.23 -24.47
C GLU A 63 -26.55 14.02 -22.96
N THR A 64 -27.26 13.02 -22.42
CA THR A 64 -27.25 12.72 -20.99
C THR A 64 -25.85 12.32 -20.54
N ILE A 65 -25.20 11.35 -21.21
CA ILE A 65 -23.85 10.92 -20.84
C ILE A 65 -22.83 12.06 -21.03
N SER A 66 -22.96 12.86 -22.09
CA SER A 66 -22.11 14.05 -22.26
C SER A 66 -22.31 15.07 -21.15
N SER A 67 -23.53 15.24 -20.62
CA SER A 67 -23.84 16.14 -19.51
C SER A 67 -23.27 15.60 -18.20
N VAL A 68 -23.35 14.29 -17.96
CA VAL A 68 -22.84 13.63 -16.76
C VAL A 68 -21.31 13.69 -16.70
N VAL A 69 -20.63 13.33 -17.79
CA VAL A 69 -19.17 13.44 -17.89
C VAL A 69 -18.71 14.90 -17.80
N GLY A 70 -19.47 15.84 -18.39
CA GLY A 70 -19.24 17.28 -18.24
C GLY A 70 -19.41 17.77 -16.79
N GLY A 71 -20.39 17.23 -16.06
CA GLY A 71 -20.61 17.48 -14.63
C GLY A 71 -19.45 17.00 -13.76
N TYR A 72 -18.93 15.78 -14.00
CA TYR A 72 -17.74 15.31 -13.29
C TYR A 72 -16.52 16.19 -13.56
N ARG A 73 -16.34 16.62 -14.81
CA ARG A 73 -15.23 17.51 -15.17
C ARG A 73 -15.32 18.87 -14.48
N THR A 74 -16.49 19.49 -14.48
CA THR A 74 -16.71 20.80 -13.81
C THR A 74 -16.54 20.68 -12.31
N THR A 75 -17.10 19.64 -11.69
CA THR A 75 -16.91 19.35 -10.26
C THR A 75 -15.44 19.21 -9.89
N ILE A 76 -14.67 18.44 -10.68
CA ILE A 76 -13.22 18.31 -10.45
C ILE A 76 -12.53 19.67 -10.59
N GLN A 77 -12.87 20.45 -11.61
CA GLN A 77 -12.26 21.77 -11.83
C GLN A 77 -12.55 22.74 -10.67
N ASP A 78 -13.78 22.78 -10.16
CA ASP A 78 -14.17 23.61 -9.03
C ASP A 78 -13.46 23.16 -7.75
N ASN A 79 -13.35 21.85 -7.53
CA ASN A 79 -12.62 21.29 -6.39
C ASN A 79 -11.13 21.64 -6.43
N ILE A 80 -10.48 21.58 -7.59
CA ILE A 80 -9.06 21.98 -7.71
C ILE A 80 -8.90 23.47 -7.41
N THR A 81 -9.76 24.31 -8.01
CA THR A 81 -9.73 25.77 -7.81
C THR A 81 -9.93 26.12 -6.33
N SER A 82 -10.89 25.46 -5.67
CA SER A 82 -11.14 25.65 -4.24
C SER A 82 -10.00 25.14 -3.36
N ALA A 83 -9.33 24.04 -3.74
CA ALA A 83 -8.24 23.48 -2.95
C ALA A 83 -6.98 24.35 -2.98
N LEU A 84 -6.75 25.08 -4.08
CA LEU A 84 -5.58 25.93 -4.30
C LEU A 84 -5.84 27.42 -4.02
N ASP A 85 -7.06 27.80 -3.59
CA ASP A 85 -7.39 29.19 -3.31
C ASP A 85 -6.59 29.76 -2.13
N ILE A 86 -5.70 30.70 -2.42
CA ILE A 86 -4.82 31.36 -1.46
C ILE A 86 -5.63 32.06 -0.35
N LYS A 87 -6.81 32.61 -0.67
CA LYS A 87 -7.64 33.32 0.33
C LYS A 87 -8.23 32.35 1.35
N GLY A 88 -8.71 31.18 0.90
CA GLY A 88 -9.14 30.11 1.78
C GLY A 88 -8.00 29.50 2.60
N LEU A 89 -6.80 29.41 2.04
CA LEU A 89 -5.62 28.80 2.68
C LEU A 89 -4.95 29.70 3.74
N THR A 90 -5.22 31.01 3.74
CA THR A 90 -4.58 31.98 4.64
C THR A 90 -5.50 32.46 5.77
N GLN A 91 -6.79 32.08 5.77
CA GLN A 91 -7.71 32.42 6.86
C GLN A 91 -7.51 31.51 8.08
N PRO A 92 -7.41 32.05 9.30
CA PRO A 92 -7.34 31.24 10.51
C PRO A 92 -8.68 30.53 10.75
N ALA A 93 -8.62 29.22 11.05
CA ALA A 93 -9.79 28.39 11.36
C ALA A 93 -10.54 28.82 12.64
N ASN A 94 -10.04 29.80 13.41
CA ASN A 94 -10.69 30.30 14.62
C ASN A 94 -10.24 31.74 14.96
N PRO A 95 -11.12 32.76 14.98
CA PRO A 95 -10.77 34.11 15.36
C PRO A 95 -10.93 34.28 16.88
N ARG A 96 -9.99 33.76 17.67
CA ARG A 96 -9.90 34.07 19.11
C ARG A 96 -8.47 34.43 19.46
N GLY A 97 -8.11 35.69 19.20
CA GLY A 97 -6.85 36.30 19.63
C GLY A 97 -7.10 37.73 20.08
N ALA A 98 -6.67 38.06 21.30
CA ALA A 98 -6.83 39.37 21.93
C ALA A 98 -6.12 40.49 21.14
N PRO A 99 -6.62 41.74 21.18
CA PRO A 99 -6.04 42.84 20.43
C PRO A 99 -4.75 43.33 21.10
N GLY A 100 -3.66 43.38 20.34
CA GLY A 100 -2.44 44.08 20.76
C GLY A 100 -1.18 43.24 20.85
N ARG A 101 -0.83 42.51 19.78
CA ARG A 101 0.55 42.15 19.39
C ARG A 101 0.51 41.23 18.16
N ALA A 102 1.00 41.70 17.01
CA ALA A 102 1.93 40.95 16.14
C ALA A 102 2.11 41.63 14.79
N VAL A 103 3.38 41.75 14.42
CA VAL A 103 3.89 41.92 13.06
C VAL A 103 3.21 40.91 12.12
N LEU A 104 2.60 41.37 11.02
CA LEU A 104 2.06 40.53 9.96
C LEU A 104 3.20 39.73 9.30
N PRO A 105 3.25 38.38 9.38
CA PRO A 105 4.11 37.61 8.51
C PRO A 105 3.49 37.61 7.10
N THR A 106 4.34 37.64 6.06
CA THR A 106 3.91 37.54 4.66
C THR A 106 3.01 36.30 4.47
N PRO A 107 1.74 36.44 4.02
CA PRO A 107 0.70 35.41 4.20
C PRO A 107 0.99 34.01 3.65
N GLY A 108 1.87 33.85 2.65
CA GLY A 108 2.04 32.59 1.93
C GLY A 108 3.25 31.71 2.27
N ASN A 109 4.00 31.97 3.36
CA ASN A 109 5.13 31.11 3.75
C ASN A 109 5.03 30.53 5.17
N THR A 110 3.84 30.59 5.79
CA THR A 110 3.64 30.07 7.15
C THR A 110 3.47 28.55 7.14
N ALA A 111 3.87 27.89 8.24
CA ALA A 111 3.65 26.45 8.42
C ALA A 111 2.15 26.10 8.39
N ALA A 112 1.29 26.99 8.88
CA ALA A 112 -0.17 26.84 8.85
C ALA A 112 -0.72 26.82 7.41
N PHE A 113 -0.26 27.75 6.55
CA PHE A 113 -0.60 27.77 5.12
C PHE A 113 -0.22 26.44 4.44
N ARG A 114 1.02 25.98 4.66
CA ARG A 114 1.50 24.72 4.07
C ARG A 114 0.71 23.51 4.57
N ALA A 115 0.39 23.44 5.85
CA ALA A 115 -0.44 22.37 6.40
C ALA A 115 -1.84 22.35 5.75
N ALA A 116 -2.51 23.50 5.68
CA ALA A 116 -3.82 23.63 5.05
C ALA A 116 -3.80 23.24 3.56
N LEU A 117 -2.77 23.67 2.83
CA LEU A 117 -2.56 23.34 1.42
C LEU A 117 -2.48 21.83 1.21
N TRP A 118 -1.62 21.13 1.96
CA TRP A 118 -1.46 19.68 1.80
C TRP A 118 -2.68 18.88 2.23
N THR A 119 -3.38 19.31 3.29
CA THR A 119 -4.66 18.69 3.68
C THR A 119 -5.72 18.86 2.60
N ASN A 120 -5.80 20.03 1.95
CA ASN A 120 -6.72 20.25 0.84
C ASN A 120 -6.34 19.39 -0.39
N LEU A 121 -5.05 19.26 -0.68
CA LEU A 121 -4.56 18.41 -1.77
C LEU A 121 -4.84 16.92 -1.52
N GLU A 122 -4.71 16.43 -0.29
CA GLU A 122 -5.11 15.06 0.08
C GLU A 122 -6.60 14.81 -0.20
N LYS A 123 -7.48 15.71 0.26
CA LYS A 123 -8.92 15.65 -0.02
C LYS A 123 -9.22 15.69 -1.51
N LEU A 124 -8.49 16.51 -2.26
CA LEU A 124 -8.62 16.63 -3.70
C LEU A 124 -8.26 15.32 -4.41
N MET A 125 -7.21 14.61 -3.98
CA MET A 125 -6.86 13.30 -4.54
C MET A 125 -7.97 12.28 -4.32
N ASP A 126 -8.60 12.26 -3.14
CA ASP A 126 -9.73 11.37 -2.85
C ASP A 126 -10.96 11.69 -3.72
N GLN A 127 -11.25 12.97 -3.93
CA GLN A 127 -12.34 13.41 -4.81
C GLN A 127 -12.10 13.03 -6.27
N ILE A 128 -10.87 13.17 -6.77
CA ILE A 128 -10.50 12.74 -8.13
C ILE A 128 -10.65 11.22 -8.25
N CYS A 129 -10.18 10.46 -7.25
CA CYS A 129 -10.38 9.02 -7.18
C CYS A 129 -11.86 8.64 -7.23
N ALA A 130 -12.72 9.31 -6.46
CA ALA A 130 -14.15 9.05 -6.42
C ALA A 130 -14.82 9.33 -7.78
N ALA A 131 -14.48 10.45 -8.42
CA ALA A 131 -14.99 10.78 -9.76
C ALA A 131 -14.54 9.75 -10.81
N CYS A 132 -13.27 9.32 -10.78
CA CYS A 132 -12.77 8.24 -11.65
C CYS A 132 -13.52 6.93 -11.44
N ARG A 133 -13.83 6.54 -10.19
CA ARG A 133 -14.66 5.36 -9.90
C ARG A 133 -16.07 5.49 -10.47
N GLN A 134 -16.70 6.66 -10.36
CA GLN A 134 -18.04 6.90 -10.92
C GLN A 134 -18.05 6.77 -12.45
N VAL A 135 -17.03 7.31 -13.12
CA VAL A 135 -16.84 7.15 -14.57
C VAL A 135 -16.61 5.67 -14.92
N GLN A 136 -15.85 4.92 -14.11
CA GLN A 136 -15.66 3.49 -14.28
C GLN A 136 -16.98 2.71 -14.20
N HIS A 137 -17.79 2.98 -13.19
CA HIS A 137 -19.08 2.31 -13.02
C HIS A 137 -20.00 2.58 -14.21
N LEU A 138 -20.05 3.84 -14.66
CA LEU A 138 -20.79 4.21 -15.86
C LEU A 138 -20.30 3.42 -17.09
N GLN A 139 -18.98 3.34 -17.31
CA GLN A 139 -18.39 2.55 -18.39
C GLN A 139 -18.74 1.06 -18.29
N LYS A 140 -18.63 0.45 -17.09
CA LYS A 140 -18.98 -0.97 -16.87
C LYS A 140 -20.43 -1.29 -17.24
N VAL A 141 -21.36 -0.41 -16.89
CA VAL A 141 -22.78 -0.62 -17.23
C VAL A 141 -23.03 -0.43 -18.73
N LEU A 142 -22.40 0.58 -19.35
CA LEU A 142 -22.50 0.84 -20.78
C LEU A 142 -21.91 -0.28 -21.65
N MET A 143 -20.88 -1.00 -21.17
CA MET A 143 -20.33 -2.17 -21.86
C MET A 143 -21.23 -3.40 -21.75
N LYS A 144 -22.02 -3.53 -20.68
CA LYS A 144 -22.90 -4.68 -20.44
C LYS A 144 -24.28 -4.52 -21.08
N LYS A 145 -24.76 -3.29 -21.29
CA LYS A 145 -26.06 -3.02 -21.90
C LYS A 145 -25.95 -2.98 -23.43
N ARG A 146 -26.82 -3.77 -24.07
CA ARG A 146 -26.98 -3.86 -25.52
C ARG A 146 -28.38 -3.40 -25.89
N ASP A 147 -28.51 -2.83 -27.07
CA ASP A 147 -29.82 -2.59 -27.66
C ASP A 147 -30.57 -3.93 -27.81
N PRO A 148 -31.78 -4.09 -27.24
CA PRO A 148 -32.57 -5.30 -27.39
C PRO A 148 -32.98 -5.62 -28.84
N VAL A 149 -32.91 -4.65 -29.77
CA VAL A 149 -33.29 -4.87 -31.18
C VAL A 149 -32.07 -5.07 -32.07
N THR A 150 -31.07 -4.19 -32.01
CA THR A 150 -29.87 -4.28 -32.87
C THR A 150 -28.71 -5.05 -32.25
N HIS A 151 -28.79 -5.43 -30.97
CA HIS A 151 -27.73 -6.07 -30.18
C HIS A 151 -26.40 -5.30 -30.08
N VAL A 152 -26.35 -4.06 -30.59
CA VAL A 152 -25.17 -3.18 -30.50
C VAL A 152 -24.98 -2.71 -29.06
N CYS A 153 -23.74 -2.74 -28.58
CA CYS A 153 -23.40 -2.23 -27.26
C CYS A 153 -23.56 -0.70 -27.23
N PHE A 154 -24.16 -0.16 -26.17
CA PHE A 154 -24.35 1.29 -26.05
C PHE A 154 -23.02 2.07 -26.13
N ILE A 155 -21.91 1.46 -25.72
CA ILE A 155 -20.57 2.08 -25.78
C ILE A 155 -20.10 2.42 -27.20
N ASP A 156 -20.46 1.62 -28.22
CA ASP A 156 -20.00 1.82 -29.60
C ASP A 156 -20.65 3.04 -30.25
N GLU A 157 -21.89 3.35 -29.86
CA GLU A 157 -22.63 4.52 -30.32
C GLU A 157 -22.10 5.83 -29.72
N ILE A 158 -21.51 5.76 -28.52
CA ILE A 158 -21.08 6.91 -27.72
C ILE A 158 -19.59 7.26 -27.96
N SER A 159 -18.75 6.25 -28.26
CA SER A 159 -17.28 6.35 -28.41
C SER A 159 -16.81 7.47 -29.37
N LYS A 160 -17.55 7.70 -30.47
CA LYS A 160 -17.20 8.71 -31.49
C LYS A 160 -17.28 10.18 -30.99
N VAL A 161 -18.12 10.49 -30.01
CA VAL A 161 -18.40 11.89 -29.59
C VAL A 161 -17.57 12.31 -28.38
N ILE A 162 -17.35 11.41 -27.42
CA ILE A 162 -16.53 11.69 -26.24
C ILE A 162 -15.06 11.95 -26.65
N SER A 163 -14.56 11.18 -27.63
CA SER A 163 -13.21 11.36 -28.19
C SER A 163 -12.97 12.78 -28.71
N ASN A 164 -13.91 13.33 -29.49
CA ASN A 164 -13.75 14.64 -30.12
C ASN A 164 -13.77 15.79 -29.10
N LYS A 165 -14.67 15.78 -28.10
CA LYS A 165 -14.73 16.86 -27.09
C LYS A 165 -13.53 16.87 -26.16
N LEU A 166 -13.01 15.70 -25.76
CA LEU A 166 -11.80 15.61 -24.93
C LEU A 166 -10.57 16.16 -25.67
N ILE A 167 -10.42 15.84 -26.96
CA ILE A 167 -9.31 16.34 -27.81
C ILE A 167 -9.38 17.86 -27.98
N THR A 168 -10.57 18.43 -28.24
CA THR A 168 -10.73 19.88 -28.41
C THR A 168 -10.41 20.65 -27.13
N SER A 169 -10.84 20.14 -25.97
CA SER A 169 -10.51 20.78 -24.70
C SER A 169 -9.03 20.63 -24.34
N TYR A 170 -8.40 19.51 -24.65
CA TYR A 170 -6.96 19.32 -24.50
C TYR A 170 -6.16 20.38 -25.26
N ARG A 171 -6.46 20.62 -26.54
CA ARG A 171 -5.80 21.66 -27.36
C ARG A 171 -5.96 23.07 -26.80
N PHE A 172 -7.09 23.37 -26.18
CA PHE A 172 -7.33 24.69 -25.58
C PHE A 172 -6.44 24.93 -24.36
N PHE A 173 -6.31 23.95 -23.46
CA PHE A 173 -5.50 24.10 -22.25
C PHE A 173 -3.99 24.04 -22.53
N THR A 174 -3.51 23.19 -23.44
CA THR A 174 -2.08 23.15 -23.80
C THR A 174 -1.59 24.44 -24.46
N SER A 175 -2.48 25.20 -25.10
CA SER A 175 -2.17 26.52 -25.66
C SER A 175 -1.96 27.63 -24.62
N ARG A 176 -2.39 27.41 -23.37
CA ARG A 176 -2.31 28.37 -22.24
C ARG A 176 -1.06 28.20 -21.38
N ILE A 177 -0.29 27.13 -21.55
CA ILE A 177 0.93 26.85 -20.77
C ILE A 177 2.12 27.60 -21.37
N SER A 178 3.00 28.14 -20.52
CA SER A 178 4.26 28.80 -20.91
C SER A 178 5.17 27.89 -21.74
N GLN A 179 6.00 28.50 -22.61
CA GLN A 179 6.88 27.84 -23.59
C GLN A 179 7.71 26.62 -23.11
N PRO A 180 8.23 26.54 -21.86
CA PRO A 180 9.09 25.43 -21.44
C PRO A 180 8.41 24.06 -21.40
N PHE A 181 7.08 24.01 -21.29
CA PHE A 181 6.32 22.76 -21.10
C PHE A 181 5.62 22.27 -22.39
N ARG A 182 5.85 22.92 -23.53
CA ARG A 182 5.20 22.56 -24.80
C ARG A 182 5.77 21.29 -25.44
N TYR A 183 7.00 20.91 -25.09
CA TYR A 183 7.70 19.76 -25.69
C TYR A 183 7.15 18.40 -25.23
N THR A 184 6.51 18.29 -24.07
CA THR A 184 5.85 17.06 -23.59
C THR A 184 4.41 16.91 -24.11
N ALA A 185 3.87 17.94 -24.77
CA ALA A 185 2.45 18.05 -25.12
C ALA A 185 2.11 17.70 -26.59
N THR A 186 3.03 17.11 -27.35
CA THR A 186 2.74 16.63 -28.72
C THR A 186 2.12 15.24 -28.69
N PHE A 187 0.79 15.17 -28.52
CA PHE A 187 0.03 13.93 -28.65
C PHE A 187 -0.46 13.74 -30.09
N GLY A 188 0.34 13.04 -30.90
CA GLY A 188 -0.04 12.55 -32.22
C GLY A 188 -0.78 11.22 -32.12
N HIS A 189 -2.02 11.19 -32.64
CA HIS A 189 -2.79 9.99 -32.98
C HIS A 189 -2.89 8.86 -31.94
N LEU A 190 -3.91 8.92 -31.06
CA LEU A 190 -4.60 7.73 -30.60
C LEU A 190 -6.02 7.71 -31.15
N LYS A 191 -6.26 6.82 -32.10
CA LYS A 191 -7.54 6.60 -32.77
C LYS A 191 -8.18 5.25 -32.40
N THR A 192 -7.77 4.63 -31.29
CA THR A 192 -8.04 3.20 -31.09
C THR A 192 -8.47 2.90 -29.64
N VAL A 193 -9.68 2.33 -29.53
CA VAL A 193 -10.27 1.56 -28.42
C VAL A 193 -10.36 2.25 -27.04
N PHE A 194 -11.60 2.48 -26.58
CA PHE A 194 -11.95 2.99 -25.25
C PHE A 194 -11.60 1.99 -24.12
N GLN A 195 -10.33 1.86 -23.76
CA GLN A 195 -9.94 1.17 -22.54
C GLN A 195 -9.98 2.14 -21.35
N PHE A 196 -10.45 1.66 -20.19
CA PHE A 196 -10.55 2.46 -18.96
C PHE A 196 -9.21 3.09 -18.54
N SER A 197 -8.09 2.46 -18.88
CA SER A 197 -6.74 2.99 -18.75
C SER A 197 -6.61 4.37 -19.42
N ASP A 198 -7.14 4.56 -20.63
CA ASP A 198 -7.01 5.83 -21.36
C ASP A 198 -7.79 6.98 -20.74
N ILE A 199 -8.94 6.72 -20.12
CA ILE A 199 -9.75 7.76 -19.47
C ILE A 199 -9.07 8.21 -18.19
N CYS A 200 -8.64 7.28 -17.34
CA CYS A 200 -7.92 7.59 -16.11
C CYS A 200 -6.65 8.37 -16.39
N VAL A 201 -5.90 7.97 -17.43
CA VAL A 201 -4.71 8.67 -17.89
C VAL A 201 -5.01 10.08 -18.37
N LYS A 202 -6.09 10.28 -19.14
CA LYS A 202 -6.50 11.61 -19.62
C LYS A 202 -6.99 12.52 -18.48
N VAL A 203 -7.70 11.99 -17.49
CA VAL A 203 -8.16 12.75 -16.31
C VAL A 203 -6.98 13.14 -15.43
N LEU A 204 -6.06 12.22 -15.18
CA LEU A 204 -4.84 12.47 -14.42
C LEU A 204 -3.99 13.53 -15.12
N HIS A 205 -3.79 13.40 -16.43
CA HIS A 205 -3.05 14.38 -17.23
C HIS A 205 -3.73 15.77 -17.25
N PHE A 206 -5.06 15.83 -17.31
CA PHE A 206 -5.81 17.10 -17.18
C PHE A 206 -5.62 17.74 -15.79
N PHE A 207 -5.72 16.93 -14.73
CA PHE A 207 -5.46 17.38 -13.37
C PHE A 207 -4.05 17.95 -13.22
N ILE A 208 -3.04 17.26 -13.77
CA ILE A 208 -1.63 17.67 -13.74
C ILE A 208 -1.45 19.00 -14.45
N ILE A 209 -1.98 19.15 -15.68
CA ILE A 209 -1.86 20.39 -16.45
C ILE A 209 -2.49 21.56 -15.70
N PHE A 210 -3.67 21.35 -15.11
CA PHE A 210 -4.38 22.38 -14.38
C PHE A 210 -3.66 22.75 -13.08
N LEU A 211 -3.16 21.75 -12.34
CA LEU A 211 -2.30 21.96 -11.16
C LEU A 211 -1.07 22.79 -11.53
N LEU A 212 -0.34 22.41 -12.58
CA LEU A 212 0.85 23.14 -13.05
C LEU A 212 0.51 24.58 -13.45
N SER A 213 -0.63 24.81 -14.12
CA SER A 213 -1.10 26.15 -14.45
C SER A 213 -1.28 27.01 -13.20
N GLU A 214 -1.99 26.51 -12.19
CA GLU A 214 -2.22 27.22 -10.93
C GLU A 214 -0.92 27.44 -10.13
N LEU A 215 0.02 26.47 -10.17
CA LEU A 215 1.34 26.63 -9.56
C LEU A 215 2.16 27.75 -10.20
N THR A 216 2.07 27.91 -11.52
CA THR A 216 2.76 29.02 -12.20
C THR A 216 2.11 30.38 -11.97
N ALA A 217 0.83 30.42 -11.57
CA ALA A 217 0.10 31.65 -11.30
C ALA A 217 0.45 32.27 -9.94
N SER A 218 0.97 31.49 -8.98
CA SER A 218 1.25 31.94 -7.62
C SER A 218 2.68 31.62 -7.17
N SER A 219 3.45 32.65 -6.80
CA SER A 219 4.79 32.51 -6.24
C SER A 219 4.81 31.77 -4.90
N PHE A 220 3.76 31.93 -4.08
CA PHE A 220 3.63 31.25 -2.79
C PHE A 220 3.41 29.74 -2.95
N LEU A 221 2.52 29.35 -3.88
CA LEU A 221 2.32 27.94 -4.20
C LEU A 221 3.61 27.35 -4.78
N LYS A 222 4.23 28.03 -5.75
CA LYS A 222 5.52 27.59 -6.30
C LYS A 222 6.57 27.33 -5.20
N GLN A 223 6.73 28.25 -4.25
CA GLN A 223 7.71 28.10 -3.16
C GLN A 223 7.41 26.90 -2.24
N ALA A 224 6.14 26.65 -1.92
CA ALA A 224 5.73 25.50 -1.10
C ALA A 224 6.03 24.17 -1.81
N PHE A 225 5.74 24.10 -3.11
CA PHE A 225 5.97 22.90 -3.92
C PHE A 225 7.47 22.66 -4.21
N ASP A 226 8.26 23.70 -4.46
CA ASP A 226 9.73 23.57 -4.59
C ASP A 226 10.38 23.04 -3.30
N GLY A 227 9.80 23.34 -2.13
CA GLY A 227 10.33 22.91 -0.83
C GLY A 227 9.86 21.52 -0.39
N GLU A 228 8.66 21.12 -0.80
CA GLU A 228 7.98 19.91 -0.34
C GLU A 228 7.54 18.99 -1.51
N TYR A 229 8.27 19.04 -2.63
CA TYR A 229 8.11 18.18 -3.80
C TYR A 229 7.87 16.69 -3.48
N PRO A 230 8.60 16.06 -2.53
CA PRO A 230 8.38 14.65 -2.18
C PRO A 230 6.95 14.36 -1.71
N LYS A 231 6.26 15.30 -1.06
CA LYS A 231 4.86 15.14 -0.66
C LYS A 231 3.92 15.10 -1.85
N LEU A 232 4.14 15.96 -2.85
CA LEU A 232 3.38 15.93 -4.10
C LEU A 232 3.57 14.58 -4.80
N LEU A 233 4.82 14.14 -4.93
CA LEU A 233 5.16 12.88 -5.58
C LEU A 233 4.50 11.69 -4.88
N ARG A 234 4.48 11.67 -3.55
CA ARG A 234 3.76 10.67 -2.74
C ARG A 234 2.25 10.64 -3.04
N LEU A 235 1.59 11.81 -3.02
CA LEU A 235 0.15 11.91 -3.28
C LEU A 235 -0.21 11.40 -4.68
N TYR A 236 0.63 11.75 -5.66
CA TYR A 236 0.48 11.26 -7.01
C TYR A 236 0.67 9.74 -7.11
N ASN A 237 1.76 9.20 -6.59
CA ASN A 237 2.07 7.76 -6.66
C ASN A 237 0.94 6.94 -6.02
N GLU A 238 0.38 7.42 -4.92
CA GLU A 238 -0.77 6.81 -4.25
C GLU A 238 -2.04 6.89 -5.12
N LEU A 239 -2.36 8.05 -5.68
CA LEU A 239 -3.48 8.20 -6.61
C LEU A 239 -3.34 7.27 -7.82
N TRP A 240 -2.16 7.19 -8.41
CA TRP A 240 -1.86 6.33 -9.55
C TRP A 240 -2.06 4.86 -9.23
N ARG A 241 -1.51 4.38 -8.10
CA ARG A 241 -1.68 2.99 -7.63
C ARG A 241 -3.15 2.65 -7.41
N ARG A 242 -3.93 3.55 -6.79
CA ARG A 242 -5.37 3.38 -6.61
C ARG A 242 -6.07 3.26 -7.97
N LEU A 243 -5.75 4.12 -8.94
CA LEU A 243 -6.32 4.07 -10.29
C LEU A 243 -5.97 2.77 -11.04
N GLN A 244 -4.74 2.26 -10.89
CA GLN A 244 -4.30 0.99 -11.48
C GLN A 244 -5.03 -0.23 -10.90
N GLN A 245 -5.28 -0.26 -9.59
CA GLN A 245 -6.08 -1.33 -8.97
C GLN A 245 -7.48 -1.43 -9.61
N TYR A 246 -8.08 -0.28 -9.96
CA TYR A 246 -9.37 -0.27 -10.66
C TYR A 246 -9.28 -0.76 -12.11
N SER A 247 -8.17 -0.54 -12.82
CA SER A 247 -8.00 -1.06 -14.19
C SER A 247 -7.78 -2.56 -14.22
N ALA A 248 -7.01 -3.11 -13.28
CA ALA A 248 -6.77 -4.56 -13.16
C ALA A 248 -8.08 -5.35 -12.93
N SER A 249 -9.01 -4.79 -12.15
CA SER A 249 -10.36 -5.34 -11.95
C SER A 249 -11.18 -5.45 -13.26
N LEU A 250 -10.87 -4.64 -14.28
CA LEU A 250 -11.58 -4.66 -15.56
C LEU A 250 -11.02 -5.73 -16.51
N GLY A 251 -9.71 -5.97 -16.50
CA GLY A 251 -9.05 -6.95 -17.37
C GLY A 251 -9.41 -8.41 -17.05
N SER A 252 -9.74 -8.72 -15.79
CA SER A 252 -10.18 -10.06 -15.38
C SER A 252 -11.60 -10.43 -15.88
N LEU A 253 -12.43 -9.44 -16.20
CA LEU A 253 -13.80 -9.66 -16.72
C LEU A 253 -13.84 -9.92 -18.23
N THR A 254 -12.76 -9.63 -18.95
CA THR A 254 -12.66 -9.87 -20.40
C THR A 254 -12.05 -11.24 -20.74
N SER A 255 -11.47 -11.95 -19.76
CA SER A 255 -10.87 -13.29 -19.95
C SER A 255 -11.76 -14.46 -19.49
N SER A 256 -12.97 -14.20 -18.97
CA SER A 256 -13.88 -15.21 -18.41
C SER A 256 -15.18 -15.38 -19.20
N GLY A 257 -15.18 -15.06 -20.50
CA GLY A 257 -16.32 -15.22 -21.39
C GLY A 257 -16.05 -16.23 -22.50
N GLY A 258 -15.93 -17.51 -22.17
CA GLY A 258 -15.85 -18.59 -23.16
C GLY A 258 -15.49 -19.93 -22.55
N MET A 259 -16.49 -20.69 -22.13
CA MET A 259 -16.35 -22.13 -21.91
C MET A 259 -17.50 -22.82 -22.63
N ASP A 260 -17.20 -23.42 -23.77
CA ASP A 260 -17.61 -24.78 -24.15
C ASP A 260 -17.14 -25.07 -25.57
N THR A 261 -16.11 -25.91 -25.71
CA THR A 261 -16.15 -27.20 -26.43
C THR A 261 -14.73 -27.76 -26.54
N SER A 262 -14.59 -28.99 -26.06
CA SER A 262 -13.45 -29.89 -26.19
C SER A 262 -13.02 -30.12 -27.64
N LEU A 263 -11.71 -30.29 -27.88
CA LEU A 263 -11.10 -31.43 -28.60
C LEU A 263 -9.57 -31.29 -28.66
N ASP A 264 -8.87 -32.33 -28.21
CA ASP A 264 -7.43 -32.56 -28.35
C ASP A 264 -6.99 -32.62 -29.82
N ILE A 265 -5.93 -31.90 -30.21
CA ILE A 265 -4.94 -32.33 -31.22
C ILE A 265 -3.56 -31.68 -30.93
N MET A 266 -2.54 -32.50 -30.66
CA MET A 266 -1.11 -32.15 -30.78
C MET A 266 -0.73 -31.98 -32.25
N VAL A 267 0.07 -30.95 -32.61
CA VAL A 267 1.07 -30.91 -33.73
C VAL A 267 1.72 -29.50 -33.78
N PRO A 268 2.97 -29.36 -34.29
CA PRO A 268 4.03 -28.58 -33.66
C PRO A 268 4.30 -27.19 -34.26
N GLU A 269 5.20 -26.48 -33.58
CA GLU A 269 5.84 -25.22 -33.96
C GLU A 269 6.01 -25.04 -35.48
N THR A 270 5.37 -24.02 -36.04
CA THR A 270 5.85 -23.36 -37.26
C THR A 270 5.31 -21.95 -37.36
N ASP A 271 6.23 -21.03 -37.71
CA ASP A 271 6.07 -19.60 -37.86
C ASP A 271 4.76 -19.18 -38.56
N THR A 272 3.88 -18.51 -37.81
CA THR A 272 2.91 -17.57 -38.38
C THR A 272 3.34 -16.16 -37.98
N GLN A 273 3.99 -15.56 -38.96
CA GLN A 273 4.49 -14.19 -38.98
C GLN A 273 3.29 -13.22 -38.91
N ASP A 274 2.90 -12.81 -37.70
CA ASP A 274 1.85 -11.83 -37.48
C ASP A 274 2.31 -10.42 -37.90
N LEU A 275 1.88 -10.08 -39.11
CA LEU A 275 2.16 -8.88 -39.90
C LEU A 275 1.54 -7.58 -39.34
N PHE A 276 1.39 -7.43 -38.02
CA PHE A 276 0.76 -6.26 -37.40
C PHE A 276 1.45 -5.72 -36.13
N THR A 277 2.70 -6.11 -35.86
CA THR A 277 3.51 -5.51 -34.79
C THR A 277 4.65 -4.67 -35.34
N HIS A 278 4.33 -3.55 -36.01
CA HIS A 278 5.29 -2.46 -36.16
C HIS A 278 4.63 -1.10 -35.89
N GLY A 279 4.92 -0.60 -34.68
CA GLY A 279 4.70 0.77 -34.24
C GLY A 279 5.09 0.86 -32.77
N LYS A 280 6.36 1.16 -32.48
CA LYS A 280 6.86 1.48 -31.13
C LYS A 280 5.92 2.49 -30.46
N GLN A 281 5.27 2.08 -29.36
CA GLN A 281 4.39 2.94 -28.55
C GLN A 281 5.18 3.52 -27.37
N ASP A 282 5.86 4.65 -27.57
CA ASP A 282 6.76 5.30 -26.58
C ASP A 282 6.07 6.30 -25.63
N TYR A 283 4.75 6.18 -25.38
CA TYR A 283 4.05 7.09 -24.45
C TYR A 283 3.64 6.40 -23.17
N SER A 284 4.33 6.73 -22.06
CA SER A 284 3.84 6.42 -20.72
C SER A 284 3.43 7.72 -20.00
N PRO A 285 2.19 7.79 -19.46
CA PRO A 285 1.69 8.98 -18.77
C PRO A 285 2.44 9.28 -17.48
N GLU A 286 3.01 8.25 -16.88
CA GLU A 286 3.90 8.36 -15.72
C GLU A 286 5.20 9.11 -16.07
N LYS A 287 5.81 8.81 -17.22
CA LYS A 287 7.01 9.51 -17.70
C LYS A 287 6.71 10.94 -18.09
N ALA A 288 5.61 11.18 -18.84
CA ALA A 288 5.20 12.52 -19.23
C ALA A 288 4.96 13.45 -18.01
N LEU A 289 4.47 12.90 -16.89
CA LEU A 289 4.37 13.64 -15.63
C LEU A 289 5.74 13.90 -15.00
N LYS A 290 6.59 12.87 -14.85
CA LYS A 290 7.94 13.04 -14.29
C LYS A 290 8.70 14.15 -15.03
N ASP A 291 8.59 14.15 -16.36
CA ASP A 291 9.15 15.21 -17.21
C ASP A 291 8.54 16.59 -16.92
N SER A 292 7.23 16.67 -16.64
CA SER A 292 6.53 17.92 -16.32
C SER A 292 6.84 18.46 -14.91
N LEU A 293 7.21 17.59 -13.96
CA LEU A 293 7.57 17.97 -12.60
C LEU A 293 9.08 18.23 -12.41
N GLN A 294 9.90 17.92 -13.42
CA GLN A 294 11.35 18.07 -13.39
C GLN A 294 11.84 19.44 -12.86
N PRO A 295 11.22 20.60 -13.16
CA PRO A 295 11.68 21.88 -12.62
C PRO A 295 11.56 21.97 -11.09
N TYR A 296 10.53 21.36 -10.50
CA TYR A 296 10.30 21.33 -9.05
C TYR A 296 11.25 20.34 -8.38
N GLU A 297 11.52 19.21 -9.03
CA GLU A 297 12.53 18.27 -8.56
C GLU A 297 13.91 18.93 -8.52
N ALA A 298 14.32 19.62 -9.59
CA ALA A 298 15.59 20.34 -9.64
C ALA A 298 15.69 21.41 -8.53
N ALA A 299 14.62 22.19 -8.31
CA ALA A 299 14.55 23.18 -7.24
C ALA A 299 14.65 22.54 -5.85
N TYR A 300 13.97 21.40 -5.63
CA TYR A 300 14.04 20.64 -4.40
C TYR A 300 15.46 20.10 -4.14
N LEU A 301 16.09 19.49 -5.16
CA LEU A 301 17.44 18.93 -5.05
C LEU A 301 18.49 20.01 -4.75
N SER A 302 18.35 21.20 -5.32
CA SER A 302 19.22 22.34 -4.99
C SER A 302 19.06 22.76 -3.53
N LYS A 303 17.82 22.89 -3.03
CA LYS A 303 17.55 23.22 -1.63
C LYS A 303 17.99 22.13 -0.66
N SER A 304 17.80 20.85 -1.03
CA SER A 304 18.24 19.69 -0.26
C SER A 304 19.76 19.71 -0.07
N LEU A 305 20.51 19.98 -1.14
CA LEU A 305 21.96 20.12 -1.06
C LEU A 305 22.38 21.24 -0.10
N SER A 306 21.74 22.41 -0.17
CA SER A 306 22.00 23.51 0.78
C SER A 306 21.72 23.10 2.22
N ARG A 307 20.54 22.51 2.50
CA ARG A 307 20.18 22.04 3.85
C ARG A 307 21.16 21.00 4.40
N LEU A 308 21.74 20.17 3.54
CA LEU A 308 22.76 19.19 3.94
C LEU A 308 24.13 19.83 4.18
N PHE A 309 24.49 20.86 3.41
CA PHE A 309 25.78 21.54 3.52
C PHE A 309 25.83 22.55 4.67
N ASP A 310 24.72 23.22 4.98
CA ASP A 310 24.67 24.30 5.98
C ASP A 310 25.15 23.82 7.37
N PRO A 311 24.70 22.68 7.93
CA PRO A 311 25.20 22.17 9.21
C PRO A 311 26.71 21.91 9.20
N ILE A 312 27.26 21.39 8.09
CA ILE A 312 28.70 21.15 7.98
C ILE A 312 29.47 22.47 7.97
N ASN A 313 29.01 23.45 7.20
CA ASN A 313 29.67 24.75 7.12
C ASN A 313 29.61 25.53 8.43
N LEU A 314 28.58 25.31 9.26
CA LEU A 314 28.47 25.88 10.61
C LEU A 314 29.48 25.25 11.58
N VAL A 315 29.68 23.94 11.50
CA VAL A 315 30.61 23.19 12.37
C VAL A 315 32.07 23.38 11.95
N PHE A 316 32.34 23.62 10.66
CA PHE A 316 33.67 23.90 10.12
C PHE A 316 33.77 25.32 9.53
N PRO A 317 33.71 26.38 10.38
CA PRO A 317 33.89 27.75 9.93
C PRO A 317 35.31 27.95 9.37
N MET A 318 35.46 28.92 8.47
CA MET A 318 36.75 29.20 7.84
C MET A 318 37.81 29.56 8.91
N GLY A 319 38.85 28.75 9.02
CA GLY A 319 39.92 28.90 10.03
C GLY A 319 39.66 28.21 11.38
N GLY A 320 38.51 27.56 11.57
CA GLY A 320 38.21 26.77 12.76
C GLY A 320 39.08 25.51 12.82
N ARG A 321 39.72 25.26 13.97
CA ARG A 321 40.58 24.08 14.22
C ARG A 321 39.96 23.05 15.18
N ASN A 322 38.69 23.25 15.55
CA ASN A 322 38.00 22.41 16.52
C ASN A 322 37.21 21.31 15.81
N PRO A 323 37.27 20.06 16.31
CA PRO A 323 36.44 18.98 15.80
C PRO A 323 34.97 19.18 16.22
N PRO A 324 34.00 18.57 15.49
CA PRO A 324 32.59 18.60 15.84
C PRO A 324 32.30 18.08 17.25
N SER A 325 31.41 18.74 17.98
CA SER A 325 30.85 18.22 19.23
C SER A 325 29.82 17.11 18.98
N SER A 326 29.41 16.40 20.04
CA SER A 326 28.41 15.33 19.93
C SER A 326 27.06 15.86 19.41
N ASP A 327 26.60 17.01 19.92
CA ASP A 327 25.30 17.59 19.56
C ASP A 327 25.28 18.08 18.11
N GLU A 328 26.40 18.64 17.65
CA GLU A 328 26.59 19.05 16.25
C GLU A 328 26.60 17.85 15.31
N MET A 329 27.26 16.75 15.71
CA MET A 329 27.23 15.50 14.95
C MET A 329 25.81 14.93 14.85
N ASP A 330 25.05 14.93 15.95
CA ASP A 330 23.67 14.46 15.97
C ASP A 330 22.77 15.32 15.06
N SER A 331 23.02 16.63 15.00
CA SER A 331 22.33 17.55 14.07
C SER A 331 22.61 17.23 12.60
N ILE A 332 23.88 17.00 12.24
CA ILE A 332 24.29 16.60 10.87
C ILE A 332 23.64 15.26 10.50
N ILE A 333 23.75 14.27 11.39
CA ILE A 333 23.20 12.93 11.19
C ILE A 333 21.69 13.00 11.00
N LYS A 334 20.97 13.71 11.88
CA LYS A 334 19.53 13.89 11.80
C LYS A 334 19.10 14.55 10.50
N THR A 335 19.87 15.53 10.02
CA THR A 335 19.60 16.22 8.75
C THR A 335 19.73 15.26 7.57
N ILE A 336 20.85 14.52 7.49
CA ILE A 336 21.07 13.50 6.44
C ILE A 336 19.96 12.44 6.47
N SER A 337 19.66 11.87 7.64
CA SER A 337 18.61 10.87 7.79
C SER A 337 17.24 11.41 7.40
N SER A 338 16.91 12.66 7.75
CA SER A 338 15.62 13.26 7.41
C SER A 338 15.45 13.46 5.90
N GLU A 339 16.50 13.90 5.19
CA GLU A 339 16.46 14.10 3.74
C GLU A 339 16.33 12.76 3.00
N LEU A 340 17.08 11.74 3.42
CA LEU A 340 16.98 10.39 2.86
C LEU A 340 15.59 9.79 3.10
N ASN A 341 15.04 9.93 4.30
CA ASN A 341 13.72 9.39 4.65
C ASN A 341 12.59 10.03 3.84
N VAL A 342 12.63 11.33 3.63
CA VAL A 342 11.61 12.04 2.83
C VAL A 342 11.68 11.62 1.36
N ALA A 343 12.84 11.22 0.85
CA ALA A 343 13.04 10.79 -0.53
C ALA A 343 12.50 9.37 -0.82
N LEU A 344 12.25 8.54 0.20
CA LEU A 344 11.78 7.14 0.07
C LEU A 344 10.46 6.97 -0.69
N VAL A 345 9.75 8.06 -0.96
CA VAL A 345 8.49 8.12 -1.70
C VAL A 345 8.64 7.69 -3.18
N ASP A 346 9.84 7.80 -3.74
CA ASP A 346 10.15 7.43 -5.12
C ASP A 346 11.62 6.97 -5.27
N PRO A 347 11.92 5.90 -6.03
CA PRO A 347 13.28 5.39 -6.20
C PRO A 347 14.24 6.36 -6.90
N ASP A 348 13.78 7.10 -7.91
CA ASP A 348 14.63 8.03 -8.69
C ASP A 348 15.02 9.22 -7.81
N LEU A 349 14.05 9.75 -7.05
CA LEU A 349 14.30 10.81 -6.09
C LEU A 349 15.22 10.34 -4.95
N SER A 350 15.02 9.11 -4.44
CA SER A 350 15.90 8.51 -3.44
C SER A 350 17.34 8.46 -3.92
N LEU A 351 17.57 8.05 -5.17
CA LEU A 351 18.90 8.03 -5.78
C LEU A 351 19.49 9.44 -5.91
N ALA A 352 18.70 10.42 -6.34
CA ALA A 352 19.14 11.80 -6.48
C ALA A 352 19.53 12.44 -5.13
N VAL A 353 18.72 12.24 -4.08
CA VAL A 353 19.02 12.72 -2.72
C VAL A 353 20.20 11.96 -2.12
N ALA A 354 20.33 10.66 -2.37
CA ALA A 354 21.50 9.88 -1.95
C ALA A 354 22.80 10.42 -2.57
N LYS A 355 22.78 10.89 -3.83
CA LYS A 355 23.94 11.59 -4.43
C LYS A 355 24.28 12.88 -3.70
N ASN A 356 23.29 13.65 -3.25
CA ASN A 356 23.53 14.84 -2.44
C ASN A 356 24.09 14.50 -1.06
N ALA A 357 23.58 13.45 -0.40
CA ALA A 357 24.13 12.94 0.84
C ALA A 357 25.58 12.47 0.67
N ALA A 358 25.91 11.79 -0.44
CA ALA A 358 27.28 11.39 -0.75
C ALA A 358 28.23 12.59 -0.89
N LYS A 359 27.81 13.65 -1.60
CA LYS A 359 28.56 14.92 -1.69
C LYS A 359 28.76 15.56 -0.30
N THR A 360 27.76 15.44 0.56
CA THR A 360 27.76 15.98 1.93
C THR A 360 28.77 15.23 2.80
N VAL A 361 28.78 13.90 2.73
CA VAL A 361 29.80 13.06 3.38
C VAL A 361 31.20 13.39 2.85
N GLN A 362 31.36 13.57 1.53
CA GLN A 362 32.64 13.95 0.93
C GLN A 362 33.12 15.32 1.44
N LEU A 363 32.23 16.32 1.52
CA LEU A 363 32.55 17.63 2.09
C LEU A 363 33.01 17.52 3.55
N PHE A 364 32.33 16.70 4.36
CA PHE A 364 32.72 16.44 5.74
C PHE A 364 34.12 15.81 5.84
N CYS A 365 34.43 14.83 4.98
CA CYS A 365 35.76 14.21 4.93
C CYS A 365 36.85 15.22 4.59
N VAL A 366 36.66 16.03 3.55
CA VAL A 366 37.63 17.06 3.14
C VAL A 366 37.87 18.09 4.25
N LYS A 367 36.82 18.52 4.94
CA LYS A 367 36.92 19.44 6.09
C LYS A 367 37.62 18.81 7.30
N SER A 368 37.38 17.52 7.53
CA SER A 368 38.02 16.76 8.61
C SER A 368 39.52 16.55 8.38
N GLU A 369 39.94 16.34 7.13
CA GLU A 369 41.36 16.19 6.76
C GLU A 369 42.18 17.46 7.10
N GLN A 370 41.58 18.64 6.91
CA GLN A 370 42.20 19.94 7.22
C GLN A 370 42.49 20.14 8.72
N LEU A 371 41.92 19.32 9.60
CA LEU A 371 42.13 19.37 11.05
C LEU A 371 43.28 18.49 11.55
N GLY A 372 43.81 17.60 10.70
CA GLY A 372 44.83 16.63 11.08
C GLY A 372 46.22 17.24 11.27
N GLU A 373 46.77 17.18 12.49
CA GLU A 373 48.17 17.54 12.79
C GLU A 373 48.73 16.62 13.90
N ALA A 374 49.73 15.77 13.58
CA ALA A 374 50.85 15.33 14.46
C ALA A 374 51.57 14.07 13.93
N SER A 375 52.91 14.04 14.02
CA SER A 375 53.78 12.97 13.46
C SER A 375 54.73 12.28 14.47
N GLN A 376 54.65 12.52 15.79
CA GLN A 376 55.58 11.93 16.77
C GLN A 376 54.90 11.47 18.07
N VAL A 377 55.34 10.34 18.63
CA VAL A 377 54.80 9.69 19.85
C VAL A 377 55.89 9.64 20.91
N ILE A 378 56.17 10.76 21.57
CA ILE A 378 57.31 10.90 22.51
C ILE A 378 56.83 11.27 23.94
N GLY A 379 55.52 11.46 24.17
CA GLY A 379 54.98 11.85 25.48
C GLY A 379 53.46 11.68 25.63
N PRO A 380 52.83 12.27 26.68
CA PRO A 380 51.38 12.26 26.84
C PRO A 380 50.68 12.92 25.63
N LEU A 381 49.42 12.53 25.39
CA LEU A 381 48.66 12.96 24.21
C LEU A 381 48.77 14.47 23.98
N THR A 382 49.30 14.86 22.82
CA THR A 382 49.34 16.26 22.40
C THR A 382 47.93 16.74 22.06
N GLU A 383 47.70 18.05 22.03
CA GLU A 383 46.42 18.60 21.58
C GLU A 383 46.11 18.25 20.12
N GLY A 384 47.14 18.11 19.27
CA GLY A 384 46.99 17.61 17.90
C GLY A 384 46.52 16.15 17.87
N GLN A 385 47.12 15.28 18.69
CA GLN A 385 46.69 13.88 18.81
C GLN A 385 45.27 13.74 19.37
N ARG A 386 44.89 14.56 20.38
CA ARG A 386 43.50 14.61 20.89
C ARG A 386 42.51 15.03 19.81
N ARG A 387 42.87 16.02 18.99
CA ARG A 387 42.06 16.44 17.83
C ARG A 387 41.93 15.32 16.81
N ASN A 388 43.01 14.61 16.47
CA ASN A 388 42.96 13.46 15.56
C ASN A 388 42.01 12.36 16.06
N VAL A 389 42.05 12.03 17.36
CA VAL A 389 41.13 11.05 17.97
C VAL A 389 39.67 11.52 17.84
N ALA A 390 39.38 12.79 18.11
CA ALA A 390 38.04 13.34 17.98
C ALA A 390 37.54 13.33 16.51
N VAL A 391 38.41 13.61 15.55
CA VAL A 391 38.09 13.54 14.11
C VAL A 391 37.75 12.10 13.71
N VAL A 392 38.56 11.11 14.11
CA VAL A 392 38.30 9.69 13.81
C VAL A 392 36.96 9.25 14.41
N ASN A 393 36.68 9.60 15.66
CA ASN A 393 35.40 9.28 16.30
C ASN A 393 34.21 9.92 15.58
N SER A 394 34.36 11.16 15.10
CA SER A 394 33.31 11.87 14.34
C SER A 394 33.04 11.20 13.00
N LEU A 395 34.10 10.82 12.27
CA LEU A 395 34.00 10.07 11.02
C LEU A 395 33.34 8.70 11.23
N TYR A 396 33.70 7.99 12.29
CA TYR A 396 33.11 6.70 12.63
C TYR A 396 31.61 6.80 12.94
N ARG A 397 31.20 7.81 13.71
CA ARG A 397 29.76 8.07 13.98
C ARG A 397 29.00 8.39 12.69
N LEU A 398 29.58 9.21 11.81
CA LEU A 398 28.97 9.51 10.52
C LEU A 398 28.83 8.26 9.64
N GLN A 399 29.88 7.42 9.59
CA GLN A 399 29.86 6.15 8.87
C GLN A 399 28.75 5.24 9.38
N GLN A 400 28.62 5.04 10.70
CA GLN A 400 27.56 4.22 11.28
C GLN A 400 26.17 4.76 10.93
N ALA A 401 25.96 6.07 11.00
CA ALA A 401 24.69 6.70 10.68
C ALA A 401 24.29 6.53 9.21
N VAL A 402 25.24 6.77 8.29
CA VAL A 402 25.02 6.58 6.85
C VAL A 402 24.75 5.12 6.53
N SER A 403 25.50 4.18 7.11
CA SER A 403 25.28 2.74 6.94
C SER A 403 23.88 2.32 7.40
N LYS A 404 23.40 2.81 8.55
CA LYS A 404 22.02 2.57 9.02
C LYS A 404 20.98 3.11 8.05
N GLY A 405 21.19 4.31 7.50
CA GLY A 405 20.29 4.89 6.50
C GLY A 405 20.24 4.07 5.21
N VAL A 406 21.39 3.59 4.73
CA VAL A 406 21.48 2.72 3.55
C VAL A 406 20.80 1.37 3.81
N GLN A 407 21.00 0.76 4.97
CA GLN A 407 20.32 -0.49 5.36
C GLN A 407 18.80 -0.32 5.39
N ALA A 408 18.28 0.81 5.89
CA ALA A 408 16.84 1.10 5.87
C ALA A 408 16.29 1.20 4.44
N LEU A 409 17.03 1.84 3.52
CA LEU A 409 16.66 1.92 2.10
C LEU A 409 16.66 0.54 1.44
N MET A 410 17.69 -0.27 1.70
CA MET A 410 17.76 -1.66 1.23
C MET A 410 16.57 -2.47 1.77
N GLY A 411 16.22 -2.29 3.04
CA GLY A 411 15.02 -2.83 3.69
C GLY A 411 13.76 -2.50 2.90
N SER A 412 13.51 -1.21 2.65
CA SER A 412 12.35 -0.74 1.89
C SER A 412 12.27 -1.34 0.49
N ALA A 413 13.40 -1.48 -0.20
CA ALA A 413 13.46 -2.04 -1.55
C ALA A 413 13.14 -3.53 -1.59
N VAL A 414 13.59 -4.30 -0.60
CA VAL A 414 13.41 -5.76 -0.52
C VAL A 414 12.10 -6.15 0.18
N GLN A 415 11.50 -5.25 0.96
CA GLN A 415 10.28 -5.50 1.74
C GLN A 415 9.11 -6.09 0.95
N PRO A 416 8.78 -5.64 -0.28
CA PRO A 416 7.66 -6.23 -1.03
C PRO A 416 7.89 -7.71 -1.37
N LEU A 417 9.14 -8.08 -1.67
CA LEU A 417 9.52 -9.47 -1.92
C LEU A 417 9.42 -10.30 -0.64
N LEU A 418 9.96 -9.79 0.47
CA LEU A 418 9.88 -10.45 1.79
C LEU A 418 8.42 -10.70 2.20
N GLN A 419 7.54 -9.71 1.98
CA GLN A 419 6.12 -9.85 2.28
C GLN A 419 5.46 -10.92 1.41
N SER A 420 5.70 -10.90 0.10
CA SER A 420 5.15 -11.90 -0.82
C SER A 420 5.61 -13.33 -0.46
N VAL A 421 6.87 -13.48 -0.03
CA VAL A 421 7.41 -14.77 0.44
C VAL A 421 6.73 -15.21 1.73
N SER A 422 6.55 -14.30 2.69
CA SER A 422 5.87 -14.58 3.95
C SER A 422 4.40 -15.00 3.72
N ASP A 423 3.67 -14.28 2.87
CA ASP A 423 2.27 -14.59 2.55
C ASP A 423 2.13 -15.97 1.89
N SER A 424 3.07 -16.32 1.00
CA SER A 424 3.12 -17.62 0.34
C SER A 424 3.42 -18.75 1.33
N ILE A 425 4.37 -18.54 2.26
CA ILE A 425 4.67 -19.51 3.33
C ILE A 425 3.45 -19.72 4.23
N GLU A 426 2.75 -18.64 4.60
CA GLU A 426 1.52 -18.74 5.39
C GLU A 426 0.43 -19.52 4.64
N ALA A 427 0.23 -19.26 3.35
CA ALA A 427 -0.72 -19.98 2.52
C ALA A 427 -0.41 -21.50 2.47
N ILE A 428 0.87 -21.87 2.30
CA ILE A 428 1.30 -23.27 2.31
C ILE A 428 1.09 -23.89 3.70
N ILE A 429 1.42 -23.20 4.80
CA ILE A 429 1.21 -23.72 6.16
C ILE A 429 -0.28 -23.93 6.44
N ILE A 430 -1.18 -23.11 5.91
CA ILE A 430 -2.63 -23.26 6.11
C ILE A 430 -3.15 -24.57 5.48
N THR A 431 -2.54 -25.07 4.40
CA THR A 431 -2.96 -26.34 3.78
C THR A 431 -2.71 -27.56 4.67
N LEU A 432 -1.98 -27.41 5.78
CA LEU A 432 -1.92 -28.39 6.89
C LEU A 432 -3.31 -28.85 7.33
N HIS A 433 -4.32 -27.97 7.32
CA HIS A 433 -5.69 -28.32 7.71
C HIS A 433 -6.46 -29.13 6.65
N GLN A 434 -5.91 -29.29 5.46
CA GLN A 434 -6.46 -30.11 4.39
C GLN A 434 -5.97 -31.57 4.48
N GLU A 435 -4.92 -31.84 5.25
CA GLU A 435 -4.43 -33.19 5.47
C GLU A 435 -5.20 -33.94 6.56
N ASP A 436 -5.31 -35.26 6.39
CA ASP A 436 -5.98 -36.12 7.37
C ASP A 436 -5.02 -36.58 8.48
N PHE A 437 -5.17 -35.96 9.66
CA PHE A 437 -4.47 -36.31 10.90
C PHE A 437 -5.30 -37.19 11.84
N SER A 438 -6.47 -37.66 11.42
CA SER A 438 -7.39 -38.42 12.28
C SER A 438 -7.05 -39.90 12.41
N GLY A 439 -6.25 -40.43 11.49
CA GLY A 439 -6.01 -41.86 11.33
C GLY A 439 -5.31 -42.56 12.52
N PRO A 440 -5.56 -43.87 12.69
CA PRO A 440 -4.85 -44.72 13.64
C PRO A 440 -3.39 -44.94 13.22
N LEU A 441 -2.57 -45.56 14.09
CA LEU A 441 -1.20 -45.97 13.75
C LEU A 441 -1.21 -46.87 12.51
N SER A 442 -0.33 -46.58 11.55
CA SER A 442 -0.12 -47.44 10.37
C SER A 442 0.26 -48.87 10.81
N SER A 443 -0.26 -49.88 10.12
CA SER A 443 0.15 -51.27 10.33
C SER A 443 1.65 -51.46 10.10
N PRO A 444 2.33 -52.35 10.84
CA PRO A 444 3.78 -52.57 10.73
C PRO A 444 4.27 -52.97 9.32
N ASP A 445 3.37 -53.45 8.44
CA ASP A 445 3.68 -53.84 7.06
C ASP A 445 3.82 -52.67 6.06
N LYS A 446 3.62 -51.41 6.48
CA LYS A 446 3.89 -50.21 5.65
C LYS A 446 4.68 -49.17 6.46
N PRO A 447 6.02 -49.26 6.49
CA PRO A 447 6.87 -48.31 7.18
C PRO A 447 7.09 -47.09 6.28
N ASP A 448 6.11 -46.20 6.22
CA ASP A 448 6.36 -44.82 5.83
C ASP A 448 5.47 -43.94 6.69
N VAL A 449 6.09 -43.09 7.50
CA VAL A 449 5.47 -41.84 7.93
C VAL A 449 5.87 -40.86 6.84
N PRO A 450 5.06 -40.67 5.78
CA PRO A 450 5.46 -39.83 4.67
C PRO A 450 5.59 -38.41 5.21
N CYS A 451 6.65 -37.71 4.81
CA CYS A 451 6.71 -36.26 4.97
C CYS A 451 5.44 -35.68 4.33
N SER A 452 4.68 -34.92 5.12
CA SER A 452 3.43 -34.30 4.71
C SER A 452 3.63 -33.46 3.44
N LEU A 453 2.62 -33.44 2.57
CA LEU A 453 2.75 -32.81 1.24
C LEU A 453 3.01 -31.31 1.37
N TYR A 454 2.32 -30.64 2.31
CA TYR A 454 2.55 -29.22 2.57
C TYR A 454 3.99 -28.94 3.06
N MET A 455 4.62 -29.87 3.80
CA MET A 455 6.01 -29.72 4.23
C MET A 455 7.00 -29.86 3.07
N LYS A 456 6.76 -30.81 2.15
CA LYS A 456 7.55 -30.93 0.91
C LYS A 456 7.42 -29.68 0.05
N GLU A 457 6.20 -29.17 -0.09
CA GLU A 457 5.91 -27.94 -0.82
C GLU A 457 6.61 -26.74 -0.19
N LEU A 458 6.54 -26.60 1.14
CA LEU A 458 7.20 -25.54 1.89
C LEU A 458 8.72 -25.56 1.69
N GLN A 459 9.36 -26.72 1.84
CA GLN A 459 10.80 -26.89 1.62
C GLN A 459 11.21 -26.54 0.19
N GLY A 460 10.45 -27.03 -0.80
CA GLY A 460 10.69 -26.74 -2.20
C GLY A 460 10.52 -25.26 -2.52
N PHE A 461 9.48 -24.62 -1.98
CA PHE A 461 9.23 -23.19 -2.15
C PHE A 461 10.36 -22.35 -1.56
N ILE A 462 10.72 -22.56 -0.29
CA ILE A 462 11.80 -21.82 0.38
C ILE A 462 13.14 -21.99 -0.35
N SER A 463 13.46 -23.22 -0.76
CA SER A 463 14.70 -23.50 -1.49
C SER A 463 14.78 -22.75 -2.83
N ARG A 464 13.68 -22.73 -3.60
CA ARG A 464 13.59 -21.94 -4.84
C ARG A 464 13.69 -20.44 -4.57
N VAL A 465 12.99 -19.93 -3.56
CA VAL A 465 13.04 -18.52 -3.18
C VAL A 465 14.47 -18.06 -2.89
N MET A 466 15.23 -18.85 -2.11
CA MET A 466 16.62 -18.54 -1.80
C MET A 466 17.53 -18.63 -3.03
N ALA A 467 17.33 -19.63 -3.89
CA ALA A 467 18.18 -19.85 -5.06
C ALA A 467 17.94 -18.85 -6.19
N ASP A 468 16.67 -18.53 -6.48
CA ASP A 468 16.26 -17.81 -7.68
C ASP A 468 16.14 -16.28 -7.44
N TYR A 469 15.93 -15.85 -6.19
CA TYR A 469 15.75 -14.43 -5.87
C TYR A 469 16.87 -13.90 -4.97
N PHE A 470 17.00 -14.45 -3.76
CA PHE A 470 17.90 -13.88 -2.75
C PHE A 470 19.38 -14.10 -3.05
N ARG A 471 19.75 -15.19 -3.75
CA ARG A 471 21.14 -15.47 -4.14
C ARG A 471 21.79 -14.37 -4.99
N HIS A 472 21.00 -13.62 -5.75
CA HIS A 472 21.50 -12.53 -6.59
C HIS A 472 21.88 -11.27 -5.79
N ILE A 473 21.43 -11.17 -4.54
CA ILE A 473 21.71 -10.04 -3.67
C ILE A 473 23.04 -10.29 -2.93
N GLN A 474 24.05 -9.46 -3.21
CA GLN A 474 25.41 -9.66 -2.71
C GLN A 474 25.55 -9.43 -1.20
N CYS A 475 24.69 -8.61 -0.59
CA CYS A 475 24.72 -8.29 0.83
C CYS A 475 24.07 -9.41 1.67
N SER A 476 24.77 -10.55 1.75
CA SER A 476 24.31 -11.75 2.46
C SER A 476 23.91 -11.46 3.90
N ASP A 477 24.66 -10.62 4.62
CA ASP A 477 24.39 -10.35 6.03
C ASP A 477 23.02 -9.69 6.25
N PHE A 478 22.72 -8.69 5.44
CA PHE A 478 21.44 -7.99 5.45
C PHE A 478 20.27 -8.91 5.07
N ILE A 479 20.47 -9.79 4.08
CA ILE A 479 19.43 -10.73 3.66
C ILE A 479 19.14 -11.75 4.74
N TYR A 480 20.16 -12.35 5.36
CA TYR A 480 19.93 -13.31 6.45
C TYR A 480 19.25 -12.66 7.65
N GLU A 481 19.61 -11.43 8.03
CA GLU A 481 18.90 -10.68 9.08
C GLU A 481 17.42 -10.46 8.71
N SER A 482 17.13 -10.21 7.44
CA SER A 482 15.76 -9.99 6.95
C SER A 482 14.93 -11.27 6.89
N THR A 483 15.49 -12.36 6.36
CA THR A 483 14.80 -13.66 6.20
C THR A 483 14.68 -14.43 7.51
N GLU A 484 15.51 -14.13 8.51
CA GLU A 484 15.39 -14.70 9.86
C GLU A 484 14.02 -14.42 10.47
N SER A 485 13.51 -13.20 10.28
CA SER A 485 12.16 -12.81 10.76
C SER A 485 11.05 -13.66 10.12
N ILE A 486 11.21 -14.03 8.84
CA ILE A 486 10.28 -14.91 8.12
C ILE A 486 10.34 -16.33 8.68
N ALA A 487 11.53 -16.86 8.96
CA ALA A 487 11.70 -18.17 9.58
C ALA A 487 11.06 -18.24 10.98
N GLN A 488 11.29 -17.23 11.82
CA GLN A 488 10.67 -17.11 13.14
C GLN A 488 9.14 -17.12 13.03
N ARG A 489 8.59 -16.32 12.11
CA ARG A 489 7.14 -16.23 11.86
C ARG A 489 6.55 -17.54 11.35
N ALA A 490 7.24 -18.23 10.43
CA ALA A 490 6.81 -19.52 9.89
C ALA A 490 6.67 -20.58 11.00
N ILE A 491 7.63 -20.63 11.93
CA ILE A 491 7.58 -21.53 13.09
C ILE A 491 6.37 -21.21 13.99
N GLU A 492 6.14 -19.94 14.30
CA GLU A 492 4.99 -19.52 15.12
C GLU A 492 3.65 -19.87 14.48
N LEU A 493 3.51 -19.62 13.18
CA LEU A 493 2.32 -19.97 12.41
C LEU A 493 2.10 -21.48 12.43
N PHE A 494 3.14 -22.27 12.15
CA PHE A 494 3.06 -23.72 12.21
C PHE A 494 2.64 -24.23 13.57
N LEU A 495 3.26 -23.75 14.67
CA LEU A 495 2.87 -24.13 16.03
C LEU A 495 1.41 -23.80 16.33
N ARG A 496 0.95 -22.61 15.91
CA ARG A 496 -0.44 -22.21 16.06
C ARG A 496 -1.38 -23.13 15.29
N HIS A 497 -1.10 -23.39 14.00
CA HIS A 497 -1.95 -24.25 13.18
C HIS A 497 -1.92 -25.72 13.62
N ALA A 498 -0.76 -26.23 14.03
CA ALA A 498 -0.61 -27.57 14.61
C ALA A 498 -1.42 -27.73 15.91
N SER A 499 -1.48 -26.69 16.75
CA SER A 499 -2.28 -26.71 17.99
C SER A 499 -3.80 -26.74 17.73
N LEU A 500 -4.24 -26.34 16.52
CA LEU A 500 -5.65 -26.25 16.14
C LEU A 500 -6.18 -27.49 15.40
N LEU A 501 -5.31 -28.44 15.03
CA LEU A 501 -5.68 -29.66 14.30
C LEU A 501 -6.72 -30.49 15.07
N ARG A 502 -7.85 -30.81 14.42
CA ARG A 502 -8.93 -31.63 14.99
C ARG A 502 -9.65 -32.42 13.87
N PRO A 503 -9.94 -33.72 14.06
CA PRO A 503 -9.45 -34.60 15.12
C PRO A 503 -7.99 -35.06 14.90
N LEU A 504 -7.24 -35.32 15.98
CA LEU A 504 -5.86 -35.82 15.93
C LEU A 504 -5.76 -37.23 16.53
N GLY A 505 -5.51 -38.23 15.68
CA GLY A 505 -5.30 -39.63 16.06
C GLY A 505 -3.83 -39.96 16.37
N GLU A 506 -3.57 -41.18 16.85
CA GLU A 506 -2.20 -41.64 17.19
C GLU A 506 -1.26 -41.66 15.96
N GLY A 507 -1.77 -42.08 14.79
CA GLY A 507 -0.99 -42.01 13.54
C GLY A 507 -0.72 -40.57 13.10
N GLY A 508 -1.71 -39.69 13.28
CA GLY A 508 -1.57 -38.25 13.04
C GLY A 508 -0.54 -37.58 13.96
N LYS A 509 -0.46 -37.96 15.24
CA LYS A 509 0.58 -37.48 16.16
C LYS A 509 1.98 -37.83 15.68
N MET A 510 2.18 -39.07 15.21
CA MET A 510 3.48 -39.51 14.66
C MET A 510 3.86 -38.73 13.40
N ARG A 511 2.91 -38.51 12.49
CA ARG A 511 3.12 -37.68 11.29
C ARG A 511 3.45 -36.24 11.67
N LEU A 512 2.67 -35.64 12.56
CA LEU A 512 2.93 -34.27 13.03
C LEU A 512 4.31 -34.17 13.70
N ALA A 513 4.73 -35.16 14.50
CA ALA A 513 6.06 -35.14 15.09
C ALA A 513 7.19 -35.25 14.04
N ALA A 514 6.95 -35.91 12.90
CA ALA A 514 7.87 -35.87 11.77
C ALA A 514 7.88 -34.48 11.14
N ASP A 515 6.72 -33.86 10.95
CA ASP A 515 6.59 -32.49 10.42
C ASP A 515 7.32 -31.45 11.28
N PHE A 516 7.35 -31.61 12.60
CA PHE A 516 8.17 -30.75 13.48
C PHE A 516 9.67 -30.82 13.15
N ALA A 517 10.18 -32.00 12.77
CA ALA A 517 11.56 -32.13 12.32
C ALA A 517 11.76 -31.56 10.91
N GLN A 518 10.78 -31.77 10.02
CA GLN A 518 10.81 -31.25 8.66
C GLN A 518 10.70 -29.72 8.62
N MET A 519 9.99 -29.10 9.56
CA MET A 519 9.91 -27.65 9.71
C MET A 519 11.27 -27.06 10.08
N GLU A 520 12.03 -27.71 10.97
CA GLU A 520 13.40 -27.31 11.32
C GLU A 520 14.31 -27.29 10.08
N MET A 521 14.18 -28.29 9.21
CA MET A 521 14.89 -28.35 7.94
C MET A 521 14.39 -27.31 6.93
N ALA A 522 13.07 -27.08 6.88
CA ALA A 522 12.44 -26.17 5.93
C ALA A 522 12.87 -24.71 6.11
N VAL A 523 13.03 -24.26 7.36
CA VAL A 523 13.49 -22.89 7.65
C VAL A 523 15.01 -22.73 7.59
N GLY A 524 15.76 -23.84 7.52
CA GLY A 524 17.22 -23.85 7.46
C GLY A 524 17.82 -22.89 6.44
N PRO A 525 17.35 -22.88 5.17
CA PRO A 525 17.86 -21.96 4.15
C PRO A 525 17.63 -20.47 4.43
N LEU A 526 16.65 -20.10 5.27
CA LEU A 526 16.30 -18.71 5.58
C LEU A 526 17.18 -18.08 6.67
N CYS A 527 18.02 -18.86 7.34
CA CYS A 527 18.83 -18.39 8.45
C CYS A 527 20.25 -18.96 8.38
N ARG A 528 21.22 -18.30 9.02
CA ARG A 528 22.60 -18.83 9.08
C ARG A 528 22.65 -20.10 9.93
N ARG A 529 21.92 -20.09 11.05
CA ARG A 529 21.76 -21.23 11.94
C ARG A 529 20.36 -21.19 12.56
N VAL A 530 19.68 -22.33 12.57
CA VAL A 530 18.33 -22.46 13.14
C VAL A 530 18.31 -22.18 14.65
N SER A 531 19.44 -22.42 15.34
CA SER A 531 19.64 -22.08 16.75
C SER A 531 19.51 -20.59 17.05
N ASP A 532 19.80 -19.74 16.06
CA ASP A 532 19.86 -18.28 16.24
C ASP A 532 18.44 -17.67 16.24
N LEU A 533 17.43 -18.41 15.77
CA LEU A 533 16.01 -18.02 15.77
C LEU A 533 15.41 -17.82 17.18
N GLY A 534 16.15 -18.08 18.25
CA GLY A 534 15.79 -17.69 19.61
C GLY A 534 14.55 -18.39 20.17
N LYS A 535 13.54 -17.59 20.57
CA LYS A 535 12.35 -18.10 21.28
C LYS A 535 11.47 -19.02 20.41
N PRO A 536 11.08 -18.65 19.16
CA PRO A 536 10.32 -19.53 18.26
C PRO A 536 10.92 -20.93 18.08
N TYR A 537 12.23 -21.03 17.84
CA TYR A 537 12.88 -22.32 17.68
C TYR A 537 12.87 -23.16 18.97
N ARG A 538 13.15 -22.55 20.13
CA ARG A 538 13.01 -23.24 21.42
C ARG A 538 11.58 -23.72 21.65
N MET A 539 10.57 -22.92 21.30
CA MET A 539 9.16 -23.35 21.36
C MET A 539 8.88 -24.57 20.48
N LEU A 540 9.37 -24.59 19.24
CA LEU A 540 9.24 -25.73 18.32
C LEU A 540 9.78 -27.02 18.95
N ARG A 541 11.00 -26.94 19.50
CA ARG A 541 11.68 -28.06 20.16
C ARG A 541 10.96 -28.53 21.43
N SER A 542 10.47 -27.60 22.23
CA SER A 542 9.76 -27.91 23.48
C SER A 542 8.33 -28.39 23.28
N PHE A 543 7.67 -28.00 22.19
CA PHE A 543 6.29 -28.42 21.92
C PHE A 543 6.22 -29.84 21.33
N ARG A 544 7.20 -30.25 20.51
CA ARG A 544 7.21 -31.58 19.88
C ARG A 544 7.00 -32.76 20.85
N PRO A 545 7.68 -32.85 22.01
CA PRO A 545 7.46 -33.93 22.97
C PRO A 545 6.05 -33.91 23.61
N LEU A 546 5.41 -32.74 23.70
CA LEU A 546 4.08 -32.60 24.31
C LEU A 546 3.00 -33.35 23.52
N LEU A 547 3.23 -33.64 22.24
CA LEU A 547 2.34 -34.44 21.40
C LEU A 547 2.02 -35.81 22.04
N PHE A 548 2.98 -36.39 22.77
CA PHE A 548 2.93 -37.75 23.32
C PHE A 548 2.81 -37.80 24.85
N GLN A 549 2.83 -36.66 25.54
CA GLN A 549 2.67 -36.60 27.01
C GLN A 549 1.20 -36.61 27.42
N THR A 550 0.88 -36.93 28.68
CA THR A 550 -0.48 -36.81 29.23
C THR A 550 -0.84 -35.34 29.54
N SER A 551 -2.12 -35.04 29.73
CA SER A 551 -2.60 -33.67 30.05
C SER A 551 -1.98 -33.11 31.33
N GLU A 552 -1.71 -33.97 32.31
CA GLU A 552 -1.15 -33.62 33.63
C GLU A 552 0.33 -33.26 33.48
N LEU A 553 1.09 -34.07 32.73
CA LEU A 553 2.51 -33.84 32.46
C LEU A 553 2.72 -32.57 31.62
N ILE A 554 1.81 -32.28 30.69
CA ILE A 554 1.84 -31.03 29.92
C ILE A 554 1.69 -29.83 30.85
N ALA A 555 0.70 -29.84 31.75
CA ALA A 555 0.45 -28.71 32.66
C ALA A 555 1.56 -28.50 33.70
N ALA A 556 2.29 -29.56 34.05
CA ALA A 556 3.42 -29.52 34.97
C ALA A 556 4.76 -29.16 34.29
N SER A 557 4.82 -29.09 32.96
CA SER A 557 6.05 -28.81 32.24
C SER A 557 6.56 -27.39 32.51
N PRO A 558 7.86 -27.20 32.83
CA PRO A 558 8.44 -25.88 33.10
C PRO A 558 8.48 -24.98 31.86
N ALA A 559 8.26 -25.54 30.65
CA ALA A 559 8.18 -24.75 29.43
C ALA A 559 6.84 -24.00 29.28
N VAL A 560 5.83 -24.32 30.09
CA VAL A 560 4.48 -23.74 30.01
C VAL A 560 4.44 -22.37 30.66
N GLY A 561 3.91 -21.37 29.95
CA GLY A 561 3.79 -19.99 30.42
C GLY A 561 4.96 -19.13 29.98
N ASP A 562 6.19 -19.55 30.29
CA ASP A 562 7.40 -18.79 29.97
C ASP A 562 7.81 -18.92 28.50
N LEU A 563 7.97 -20.17 28.05
CA LEU A 563 8.41 -20.48 26.69
C LEU A 563 7.21 -20.67 25.76
N ILE A 564 6.29 -21.57 26.10
CA ILE A 564 5.09 -21.89 25.34
C ILE A 564 3.89 -21.12 25.92
N PRO A 565 3.27 -20.21 25.15
CA PRO A 565 2.10 -19.45 25.62
C PRO A 565 0.93 -20.36 26.04
N TYR A 566 0.26 -19.99 27.13
CA TYR A 566 -0.94 -20.69 27.61
C TYR A 566 -2.02 -20.80 26.53
N SER A 567 -2.16 -19.80 25.65
CA SER A 567 -3.13 -19.81 24.56
C SER A 567 -2.93 -20.98 23.58
N ILE A 568 -1.69 -21.23 23.15
CA ILE A 568 -1.35 -22.34 22.24
C ILE A 568 -1.62 -23.68 22.93
N LEU A 569 -1.27 -23.81 24.20
CA LEU A 569 -1.51 -25.02 24.97
C LEU A 569 -2.99 -25.29 25.22
N LEU A 570 -3.77 -24.25 25.53
CA LEU A 570 -5.22 -24.38 25.67
C LEU A 570 -5.86 -24.85 24.37
N HIS A 571 -5.48 -24.26 23.23
CA HIS A 571 -5.94 -24.72 21.91
C HIS A 571 -5.60 -26.19 21.64
N PHE A 572 -4.39 -26.62 22.02
CA PHE A 572 -3.95 -28.00 21.91
C PHE A 572 -4.72 -28.94 22.85
N LEU A 573 -4.96 -28.56 24.11
CA LEU A 573 -5.70 -29.38 25.08
C LEU A 573 -7.17 -29.57 24.71
N PHE A 574 -7.80 -28.59 24.04
CA PHE A 574 -9.16 -28.75 23.50
C PHE A 574 -9.28 -29.93 22.51
N ASN A 575 -8.21 -30.31 21.83
CA ASN A 575 -8.21 -31.48 20.94
C ASN A 575 -8.41 -32.79 21.72
N ARG A 576 -7.84 -32.86 22.93
CA ARG A 576 -7.93 -34.00 23.84
C ARG A 576 -9.20 -33.98 24.68
N ALA A 577 -10.00 -32.93 24.56
CA ALA A 577 -11.26 -32.81 25.27
C ALA A 577 -12.39 -33.59 24.57
N PRO A 578 -13.31 -34.20 25.34
CA PRO A 578 -14.49 -34.86 24.77
C PRO A 578 -15.31 -33.88 23.93
N SER A 579 -16.11 -34.39 22.99
CA SER A 579 -16.89 -33.59 22.02
C SER A 579 -17.77 -32.52 22.68
N GLU A 580 -18.22 -32.77 23.90
CA GLU A 580 -19.04 -31.89 24.74
C GLU A 580 -18.31 -30.63 25.21
N LEU A 581 -16.97 -30.67 25.28
CA LEU A 581 -16.08 -29.55 25.65
C LEU A 581 -15.61 -28.72 24.45
N ARG A 582 -15.90 -29.14 23.21
CA ARG A 582 -15.35 -28.52 21.99
C ARG A 582 -16.00 -27.17 21.63
N GLY A 583 -17.16 -26.85 22.19
CA GLY A 583 -17.91 -25.60 21.93
C GLY A 583 -17.51 -24.45 22.85
N ALA A 584 -17.79 -24.56 24.15
CA ALA A 584 -17.39 -23.59 25.16
C ALA A 584 -17.28 -24.28 26.53
N LEU A 585 -16.30 -23.86 27.35
CA LEU A 585 -16.15 -24.34 28.74
C LEU A 585 -17.43 -24.10 29.56
N GLU A 586 -18.11 -22.97 29.33
CA GLU A 586 -19.38 -22.62 29.98
C GLU A 586 -20.54 -23.51 29.51
N ALA A 587 -20.64 -23.79 28.20
CA ALA A 587 -21.64 -24.68 27.64
C ALA A 587 -21.47 -26.13 28.16
N TYR A 588 -20.22 -26.57 28.34
CA TYR A 588 -19.92 -27.85 28.95
C TYR A 588 -20.40 -27.92 30.41
N VAL A 589 -20.08 -26.90 31.22
CA VAL A 589 -20.53 -26.82 32.63
C VAL A 589 -22.05 -26.84 32.73
N GLN A 590 -22.74 -26.08 31.86
CA GLN A 590 -24.21 -26.08 31.80
C GLN A 590 -24.75 -27.47 31.42
N SER A 591 -24.11 -28.17 30.48
CA SER A 591 -24.52 -29.51 30.05
C SER A 591 -24.34 -30.57 31.14
N VAL A 592 -23.25 -30.52 31.92
CA VAL A 592 -22.99 -31.45 33.03
C VAL A 592 -24.00 -31.20 34.15
N ARG A 593 -24.27 -29.93 34.48
CA ARG A 593 -25.30 -29.54 35.47
C ARG A 593 -26.71 -29.95 35.04
N ALA A 594 -27.05 -29.80 33.76
CA ALA A 594 -28.35 -30.19 33.21
C ALA A 594 -28.59 -31.71 33.29
N ARG A 595 -27.52 -32.52 33.22
CA ARG A 595 -27.56 -33.98 33.36
C ARG A 595 -27.41 -34.48 34.81
N GLN A 596 -27.38 -33.58 35.79
CA GLN A 596 -27.08 -33.88 37.21
C GLN A 596 -25.73 -34.59 37.46
N GLY A 597 -24.78 -34.47 36.52
CA GLY A 597 -23.44 -35.04 36.68
C GLY A 597 -22.64 -34.28 37.73
N LYS A 598 -21.97 -35.00 38.63
CA LYS A 598 -21.09 -34.42 39.68
C LYS A 598 -19.60 -34.44 39.30
N GLU A 599 -19.23 -35.13 38.23
CA GLU A 599 -17.86 -35.31 37.77
C GLU A 599 -17.65 -34.63 36.41
N PHE A 600 -16.52 -33.94 36.26
CA PHE A 600 -16.10 -33.31 35.01
C PHE A 600 -15.04 -34.19 34.31
N ALA A 601 -14.88 -34.02 32.99
CA ALA A 601 -13.81 -34.67 32.24
C ALA A 601 -12.43 -34.35 32.87
N PRO A 602 -11.50 -35.31 32.97
CA PRO A 602 -10.20 -35.11 33.64
C PRO A 602 -9.38 -33.92 33.13
N ILE A 603 -9.58 -33.53 31.86
CA ILE A 603 -8.91 -32.40 31.24
C ILE A 603 -9.49 -31.03 31.66
N TYR A 604 -10.73 -30.99 32.13
CA TYR A 604 -11.44 -29.76 32.46
C TYR A 604 -10.79 -28.98 33.62
N PRO A 605 -10.46 -29.59 34.77
CA PRO A 605 -9.73 -28.90 35.85
C PRO A 605 -8.38 -28.34 35.40
N ILE A 606 -7.67 -29.06 34.53
CA ILE A 606 -6.36 -28.66 34.00
C ILE A 606 -6.48 -27.42 33.11
N MET A 607 -7.48 -27.40 32.23
CA MET A 607 -7.75 -26.24 31.38
C MET A 607 -8.18 -25.02 32.19
N LEU A 608 -8.97 -25.22 33.24
CA LEU A 608 -9.37 -24.14 34.16
C LEU A 608 -8.16 -23.58 34.92
N GLN A 609 -7.27 -24.44 35.42
CA GLN A 609 -6.03 -24.01 36.08
C GLN A 609 -5.11 -23.20 35.14
N LEU A 610 -4.93 -23.66 33.89
CA LEU A 610 -4.13 -22.93 32.90
C LEU A 610 -4.77 -21.60 32.52
N LEU A 611 -6.10 -21.54 32.40
CA LEU A 611 -6.83 -20.30 32.15
C LEU A 611 -6.71 -19.31 33.31
N GLN A 612 -6.79 -19.80 34.55
CA GLN A 612 -6.58 -18.99 35.76
C GLN A 612 -5.16 -18.44 35.82
N ARG A 613 -4.13 -19.27 35.53
CA ARG A 613 -2.73 -18.83 35.45
C ARG A 613 -2.49 -17.80 34.35
N ALA A 614 -3.16 -17.96 33.21
CA ALA A 614 -3.09 -17.01 32.10
C ALA A 614 -3.75 -15.66 32.42
N THR A 615 -4.77 -15.65 33.28
CA THR A 615 -5.52 -14.43 33.67
C THR A 615 -4.95 -13.74 34.91
N SER A 616 -4.19 -14.46 35.75
CA SER A 616 -3.60 -13.89 36.98
C SER A 616 -2.35 -13.04 36.79
N GLY A 617 -1.83 -12.89 35.56
CA GLY A 617 -0.57 -12.16 35.29
C GLY A 617 0.66 -12.81 35.95
N PRO A 618 1.90 -12.40 35.59
CA PRO A 618 3.08 -12.87 36.28
C PRO A 618 3.07 -12.31 37.70
N GLN A 619 2.88 -13.17 38.70
CA GLN A 619 3.19 -12.79 40.09
C GLN A 619 4.69 -12.50 40.16
N GLU A 620 5.05 -11.23 40.39
CA GLU A 620 6.38 -10.87 40.88
C GLU A 620 6.68 -11.76 42.08
N VAL A 621 7.59 -12.71 41.90
CA VAL A 621 8.20 -13.44 43.00
C VAL A 621 9.03 -12.40 43.76
N ARG A 622 8.44 -11.84 44.83
CA ARG A 622 9.21 -11.17 45.88
C ARG A 622 10.09 -12.23 46.53
N THR A 623 11.35 -12.29 46.11
CA THR A 623 12.46 -12.78 46.92
C THR A 623 13.54 -11.74 46.93
#